data_AF-A0A7R9QFA3-F1
#
_entry.id   AF-A0A7R9QFA3-F1
#
_cell.length_a   1.000
_cell.length_b   1.000
_cell.length_c   1.000
_cell.angle_alpha   90.00
_cell.angle_beta   90.00
_cell.angle_gamma   90.00
#
_symmetry.space_group_name_H-M   'P 1'
#
loop_
_entity.id
_entity.type
_entity.pdbx_description
1 polymer ?
#
loop_
_entity_poly.entity_id
_entity_poly.type
_entity_poly.pdbx_seq_one_letter_code
_entity_poly.pdbx_strand_id
1 'polypeptide(L)'
;MSDDSNNNPKHMPIEESILSAQKIYLDTIQTNDICKGLAELEPHVSKSIYHSFLKCVGLIIIAFSSMSKEDIDKAHESLTVLAKQTNKIRKHGILISALKIVKTPNYNKYTDLELHAELLHTFYLSMSALICGMETHNIYGLIKVAYRLQKFIKNFKGCRVILKKRKQWENETSRQNFEAGVRFANGLKNLAISQIPPKILRIINILGYKGQESVGLEELNKAAFELPGMNARFARTFFIVYWLYGKSHGGLGLNKDMKHCEEVIRKELGEHPKSIVYLGALAKLEQVKGNLDTSIAMNEELLKNEYTAFHKAVHFELMFSHALKSDWDACIKYAELVRKGTEHSPTYTT
;
A
#
# COMPACT_ATOMS: atom_id res chain seq x y z
N MET A 1 22.00 -45.68 1.75
CA MET A 1 21.46 -44.73 0.75
C MET A 1 20.00 -44.49 1.11
N SER A 2 19.75 -43.46 1.90
CA SER A 2 18.41 -42.90 2.11
C SER A 2 18.44 -41.51 1.49
N ASP A 3 17.80 -41.41 0.35
CA ASP A 3 17.69 -40.21 -0.46
C ASP A 3 16.66 -39.28 0.21
N ASP A 4 17.12 -38.49 1.20
CA ASP A 4 16.37 -37.37 1.79
C ASP A 4 16.25 -36.23 0.76
N SER A 5 15.58 -36.53 -0.34
CA SER A 5 15.25 -35.55 -1.36
C SER A 5 14.01 -34.76 -0.94
N ASN A 6 14.28 -33.53 -0.50
CA ASN A 6 13.46 -32.37 -0.84
C ASN A 6 12.10 -32.24 -0.12
N ASN A 7 12.11 -32.26 1.22
CA ASN A 7 10.94 -31.85 2.01
C ASN A 7 10.85 -30.31 2.10
N ASN A 8 10.78 -29.64 0.94
CA ASN A 8 10.38 -28.24 0.90
C ASN A 8 8.88 -28.21 1.25
N PRO A 9 8.44 -27.51 2.31
CA PRO A 9 7.03 -27.44 2.64
C PRO A 9 6.25 -26.94 1.42
N LYS A 10 5.30 -27.75 0.94
CA LYS A 10 4.48 -27.44 -0.22
C LYS A 10 3.85 -26.05 -0.01
N HIS A 11 4.10 -25.14 -0.94
CA HIS A 11 3.52 -23.80 -0.88
C HIS A 11 2.00 -23.91 -0.92
N MET A 12 1.31 -23.09 -0.14
CA MET A 12 -0.16 -23.01 -0.15
C MET A 12 -0.66 -22.74 -1.57
N PRO A 13 -1.71 -23.44 -2.06
CA PRO A 13 -2.33 -23.15 -3.35
C PRO A 13 -2.65 -21.67 -3.49
N ILE A 14 -2.48 -21.11 -4.68
CA ILE A 14 -2.56 -19.65 -4.88
C ILE A 14 -3.94 -19.08 -4.54
N GLU A 15 -5.00 -19.79 -4.90
CA GLU A 15 -6.37 -19.40 -4.58
C GLU A 15 -6.61 -19.37 -3.07
N GLU A 16 -6.23 -20.44 -2.36
CA GLU A 16 -6.32 -20.52 -0.91
C GLU A 16 -5.52 -19.39 -0.26
N SER A 17 -4.29 -19.15 -0.73
CA SER A 17 -3.40 -18.09 -0.27
C SER A 17 -4.02 -16.69 -0.40
N ILE A 18 -4.77 -16.43 -1.49
CA ILE A 18 -5.47 -15.17 -1.71
C ILE A 18 -6.69 -15.04 -0.78
N LEU A 19 -7.55 -16.07 -0.76
CA LEU A 19 -8.83 -16.01 -0.06
C LEU A 19 -8.66 -15.95 1.46
N SER A 20 -7.76 -16.76 2.01
CA SER A 20 -7.48 -16.77 3.45
C SER A 20 -6.80 -15.47 3.93
N ALA A 21 -5.83 -14.96 3.18
CA ALA A 21 -5.24 -13.65 3.48
C ALA A 21 -6.27 -12.52 3.37
N GLN A 22 -7.15 -12.55 2.36
CA GLN A 22 -8.22 -11.58 2.22
C GLN A 22 -9.19 -11.62 3.41
N LYS A 23 -9.53 -12.81 3.90
CA LYS A 23 -10.37 -12.97 5.08
C LYS A 23 -9.72 -12.30 6.29
N ILE A 24 -8.44 -12.58 6.57
CA ILE A 24 -7.72 -11.96 7.69
C ILE A 24 -7.65 -10.44 7.53
N TYR A 25 -7.43 -9.92 6.31
CA TYR A 25 -7.48 -8.47 6.05
C TYR A 25 -8.83 -7.86 6.44
N LEU A 26 -9.94 -8.49 6.04
CA LEU A 26 -11.29 -8.01 6.38
C LEU A 26 -11.55 -8.09 7.88
N ASP A 27 -11.15 -9.19 8.53
CA ASP A 27 -11.31 -9.39 9.98
C ASP A 27 -10.46 -8.37 10.78
N THR A 28 -9.27 -8.04 10.27
CA THR A 28 -8.39 -6.99 10.83
C THR A 28 -9.04 -5.60 10.73
N ILE A 29 -9.66 -5.29 9.58
CA ILE A 29 -10.39 -4.04 9.38
C ILE A 29 -11.63 -3.94 10.26
N GLN A 30 -12.30 -5.06 10.54
CA GLN A 30 -13.48 -5.13 11.40
C GLN A 30 -13.15 -4.96 12.89
N THR A 31 -12.01 -5.46 13.33
CA THR A 31 -11.65 -5.52 14.76
C THR A 31 -10.79 -4.36 15.22
N ASN A 32 -10.26 -3.53 14.31
CA ASN A 32 -9.29 -2.46 14.59
C ASN A 32 -7.95 -2.92 15.15
N ASP A 33 -7.78 -4.22 15.32
CA ASP A 33 -6.60 -4.79 15.94
C ASP A 33 -5.66 -5.30 14.86
N ILE A 34 -4.86 -4.36 14.31
CA ILE A 34 -3.81 -4.74 13.36
C ILE A 34 -2.82 -5.71 14.01
N CYS A 35 -2.54 -5.59 15.32
CA CYS A 35 -1.63 -6.49 16.02
C CYS A 35 -2.18 -7.93 16.05
N LYS A 36 -3.47 -8.11 16.34
CA LYS A 36 -4.15 -9.41 16.24
C LYS A 36 -4.13 -9.94 14.80
N GLY A 37 -4.46 -9.10 13.82
CA GLY A 37 -4.38 -9.48 12.41
C GLY A 37 -2.99 -9.96 12.01
N LEU A 38 -1.93 -9.28 12.47
CA LEU A 38 -0.54 -9.69 12.27
C LEU A 38 -0.22 -11.02 12.97
N ALA A 39 -0.74 -11.25 14.17
CA ALA A 39 -0.57 -12.52 14.88
C ALA A 39 -1.28 -13.69 14.16
N GLU A 40 -2.47 -13.46 13.61
CA GLU A 40 -3.21 -14.45 12.81
C GLU A 40 -2.49 -14.78 11.49
N LEU A 41 -1.74 -13.84 10.93
CA LEU A 41 -0.93 -14.07 9.73
C LEU A 41 0.28 -14.97 10.00
N GLU A 42 0.88 -14.90 11.19
CA GLU A 42 2.20 -15.46 11.50
C GLU A 42 2.37 -16.94 11.14
N PRO A 43 1.42 -17.84 11.48
CA PRO A 43 1.53 -19.27 11.18
C PRO A 43 1.59 -19.57 9.68
N HIS A 44 1.08 -18.65 8.85
CA HIS A 44 0.94 -18.82 7.40
C HIS A 44 2.05 -18.14 6.60
N VAL A 45 2.78 -17.17 7.19
CA VAL A 45 3.79 -16.35 6.49
C VAL A 45 4.77 -17.21 5.72
N SER A 46 5.28 -18.30 6.31
CA SER A 46 6.31 -19.14 5.69
C SER A 46 5.82 -19.94 4.47
N LYS A 47 4.51 -20.20 4.37
CA LYS A 47 3.90 -21.08 3.36
C LYS A 47 3.08 -20.33 2.30
N SER A 48 2.85 -19.04 2.47
CA SER A 48 1.98 -18.25 1.61
C SER A 48 2.55 -16.86 1.33
N ILE A 49 2.83 -16.56 0.05
CA ILE A 49 3.23 -15.21 -0.39
C ILE A 49 2.19 -14.12 -0.09
N TYR A 50 0.89 -14.42 -0.06
CA TYR A 50 -0.13 -13.38 0.20
C TYR A 50 -0.29 -13.02 1.68
N HIS A 51 -0.24 -14.00 2.59
CA HIS A 51 -0.10 -13.73 4.03
C HIS A 51 1.17 -12.92 4.35
N SER A 52 2.31 -13.30 3.76
CA SER A 52 3.57 -12.56 3.89
C SER A 52 3.46 -11.11 3.36
N PHE A 53 2.80 -10.95 2.21
CA PHE A 53 2.52 -9.63 1.63
C PHE A 53 1.60 -8.79 2.51
N LEU A 54 0.51 -9.35 3.02
CA LEU A 54 -0.41 -8.66 3.91
C LEU A 54 0.27 -8.27 5.24
N LYS A 55 1.15 -9.12 5.79
CA LYS A 55 1.98 -8.80 6.95
C LYS A 55 2.87 -7.59 6.68
N CYS A 56 3.51 -7.53 5.50
CA CYS A 56 4.29 -6.35 5.11
C CYS A 56 3.43 -5.09 5.06
N VAL A 57 2.24 -5.16 4.45
CA VAL A 57 1.32 -4.01 4.37
C VAL A 57 0.92 -3.53 5.78
N GLY A 58 0.52 -4.44 6.67
CA GLY A 58 0.16 -4.10 8.05
C GLY A 58 1.29 -3.44 8.83
N LEU A 59 2.51 -4.01 8.77
CA LEU A 59 3.68 -3.44 9.45
C LEU A 59 4.10 -2.08 8.86
N ILE A 60 3.93 -1.87 7.55
CA ILE A 60 4.16 -0.55 6.94
C ILE A 60 3.14 0.46 7.45
N ILE A 61 1.86 0.10 7.55
CA ILE A 61 0.83 0.99 8.11
C ILE A 61 1.19 1.39 9.55
N ILE A 62 1.63 0.42 10.38
CA ILE A 62 2.10 0.71 11.75
C ILE A 62 3.32 1.64 11.70
N ALA A 63 4.34 1.33 10.90
CA ALA A 63 5.56 2.15 10.80
C ALA A 63 5.26 3.59 10.37
N PHE A 64 4.32 3.80 9.44
CA PHE A 64 3.86 5.14 9.06
C PHE A 64 3.08 5.85 10.16
N SER A 65 2.26 5.11 10.91
CA SER A 65 1.40 5.68 11.95
C SER A 65 2.19 6.02 13.22
N SER A 66 3.14 5.18 13.61
CA SER A 66 3.95 5.34 14.81
C SER A 66 5.23 6.14 14.57
N MET A 67 5.76 6.14 13.34
CA MET A 67 7.07 6.70 12.97
C MET A 67 8.21 6.25 13.91
N SER A 68 8.07 5.08 14.55
CA SER A 68 9.05 4.55 15.50
C SER A 68 10.13 3.75 14.77
N LYS A 69 11.36 3.78 15.29
CA LYS A 69 12.46 3.00 14.69
C LYS A 69 12.17 1.51 14.73
N GLU A 70 11.63 1.03 15.85
CA GLU A 70 11.29 -0.37 16.07
C GLU A 70 10.29 -0.87 15.02
N ASP A 71 9.23 -0.12 14.73
CA ASP A 71 8.21 -0.53 13.76
C ASP A 71 8.74 -0.44 12.32
N ILE A 72 9.58 0.55 12.02
CA ILE A 72 10.29 0.63 10.73
C ILE A 72 11.20 -0.59 10.52
N ASP A 73 11.92 -1.02 11.57
CA ASP A 73 12.80 -2.19 11.49
C ASP A 73 12.01 -3.50 11.31
N LYS A 74 10.87 -3.66 12.01
CA LYS A 74 9.93 -4.77 11.76
C LYS A 74 9.41 -4.77 10.33
N ALA A 75 9.08 -3.60 9.78
CA ALA A 75 8.66 -3.47 8.39
C ALA A 75 9.77 -3.89 7.42
N HIS A 76 11.03 -3.50 7.64
CA HIS A 76 12.18 -3.94 6.84
C HIS A 76 12.41 -5.45 6.91
N GLU A 77 12.31 -6.04 8.10
CA GLU A 77 12.45 -7.48 8.28
C GLU A 77 11.40 -8.23 7.46
N SER A 78 10.12 -7.83 7.59
CA SER A 78 9.03 -8.45 6.84
C SER A 78 9.21 -8.32 5.33
N LEU A 79 9.64 -7.15 4.85
CA LEU A 79 9.96 -6.92 3.43
C LEU A 79 11.10 -7.82 2.94
N THR A 80 12.09 -8.08 3.79
CA THR A 80 13.21 -9.00 3.50
C THR A 80 12.71 -10.44 3.38
N VAL A 81 11.79 -10.87 4.25
CA VAL A 81 11.15 -12.19 4.18
C VAL A 81 10.37 -12.33 2.86
N LEU A 82 9.50 -11.38 2.54
CA LEU A 82 8.71 -11.38 1.30
C LEU A 82 9.61 -11.39 0.05
N ALA A 83 10.68 -10.60 0.05
CA ALA A 83 11.64 -10.56 -1.05
C ALA A 83 12.32 -11.92 -1.26
N LYS A 84 12.77 -12.57 -0.17
CA LYS A 84 13.38 -13.92 -0.22
C LYS A 84 12.37 -14.95 -0.74
N GLN A 85 11.14 -14.95 -0.25
CA GLN A 85 10.10 -15.89 -0.66
C GLN A 85 9.74 -15.74 -2.14
N THR A 86 9.41 -14.51 -2.56
CA THR A 86 9.09 -14.25 -3.96
C THR A 86 10.25 -14.58 -4.88
N ASN A 87 11.51 -14.25 -4.52
CA ASN A 87 12.67 -14.60 -5.33
C ASN A 87 12.89 -16.11 -5.49
N LYS A 88 12.56 -16.93 -4.49
CA LYS A 88 12.65 -18.40 -4.61
C LYS A 88 11.65 -18.97 -5.62
N ILE A 89 10.48 -18.35 -5.74
CA ILE A 89 9.37 -18.81 -6.58
C ILE A 89 9.50 -18.27 -8.02
N ARG A 90 9.95 -17.02 -8.17
CA ARG A 90 10.00 -16.30 -9.44
C ARG A 90 10.91 -16.96 -10.47
N LYS A 91 10.45 -16.96 -11.73
CA LYS A 91 11.27 -17.34 -12.88
C LYS A 91 11.98 -16.12 -13.46
N HIS A 92 13.19 -15.92 -12.96
CA HIS A 92 14.09 -14.84 -13.37
C HIS A 92 14.12 -14.66 -14.90
N GLY A 93 13.86 -13.44 -15.35
CA GLY A 93 13.84 -13.10 -16.77
C GLY A 93 12.47 -13.22 -17.46
N ILE A 94 11.42 -13.74 -16.81
CA ILE A 94 10.06 -13.74 -17.38
C ILE A 94 9.59 -12.32 -17.71
N LEU A 95 9.74 -11.37 -16.79
CA LEU A 95 9.33 -9.98 -17.01
C LEU A 95 10.18 -9.30 -18.08
N ILE A 96 11.48 -9.63 -18.16
CA ILE A 96 12.39 -9.09 -19.18
C ILE A 96 12.02 -9.66 -20.56
N SER A 97 11.76 -10.96 -20.65
CA SER A 97 11.33 -11.60 -21.90
C SER A 97 9.96 -11.08 -22.35
N ALA A 98 9.09 -10.71 -21.41
CA ALA A 98 7.82 -10.10 -21.73
C ALA A 98 7.93 -8.74 -22.44
N LEU A 99 9.04 -8.04 -22.22
CA LEU A 99 9.33 -6.75 -22.86
C LEU A 99 10.01 -6.90 -24.23
N LYS A 100 10.43 -8.11 -24.63
CA LYS A 100 11.07 -8.34 -25.93
C LYS A 100 10.01 -8.44 -27.05
N ILE A 101 10.23 -7.73 -28.14
CA ILE A 101 9.32 -7.68 -29.31
C ILE A 101 9.55 -8.87 -30.26
N VAL A 102 10.75 -9.46 -30.25
CA VAL A 102 11.21 -10.40 -31.30
C VAL A 102 10.59 -11.80 -31.22
N LYS A 103 10.21 -12.29 -30.03
CA LYS A 103 9.51 -13.57 -29.86
C LYS A 103 8.64 -13.50 -28.61
N THR A 104 7.32 -13.52 -28.79
CA THR A 104 6.39 -13.52 -27.64
C THR A 104 6.54 -14.85 -26.89
N PRO A 105 6.98 -14.86 -25.62
CA PRO A 105 7.02 -16.07 -24.82
C PRO A 105 5.61 -16.66 -24.68
N ASN A 106 5.49 -17.99 -24.69
CA ASN A 106 4.25 -18.63 -24.26
C ASN A 106 4.14 -18.46 -22.73
N TYR A 107 3.31 -17.53 -22.27
CA TYR A 107 3.12 -17.29 -20.84
C TYR A 107 2.26 -18.35 -20.15
N ASN A 108 1.51 -19.18 -20.88
CA ASN A 108 0.67 -20.23 -20.29
C ASN A 108 1.52 -21.36 -19.66
N LYS A 109 2.83 -21.40 -19.94
CA LYS A 109 3.75 -22.39 -19.34
C LYS A 109 4.13 -22.11 -17.88
N TYR A 110 3.85 -20.90 -17.39
CA TYR A 110 4.17 -20.50 -16.02
C TYR A 110 2.97 -20.80 -15.12
N THR A 111 3.20 -21.16 -13.87
CA THR A 111 2.10 -21.34 -12.92
C THR A 111 1.54 -19.98 -12.49
N ASP A 112 0.31 -19.96 -12.01
CA ASP A 112 -0.29 -18.74 -11.45
C ASP A 112 0.53 -18.26 -10.24
N LEU A 113 1.02 -19.18 -9.41
CA LEU A 113 1.91 -18.89 -8.28
C LEU A 113 3.20 -18.15 -8.71
N GLU A 114 3.84 -18.56 -9.79
CA GLU A 114 5.04 -17.90 -10.33
C GLU A 114 4.75 -16.46 -10.77
N LEU A 115 3.60 -16.25 -11.41
CA LEU A 115 3.18 -14.91 -11.84
C LEU A 115 2.84 -14.01 -10.65
N HIS A 116 2.07 -14.52 -9.69
CA HIS A 116 1.78 -13.79 -8.46
C HIS A 116 3.04 -13.45 -7.68
N ALA A 117 4.05 -14.32 -7.65
CA ALA A 117 5.33 -14.00 -7.05
C ALA A 117 6.06 -12.84 -7.79
N GLU A 118 5.99 -12.76 -9.12
CA GLU A 118 6.51 -11.61 -9.88
C GLU A 118 5.77 -10.31 -9.54
N LEU A 119 4.44 -10.37 -9.42
CA LEU A 119 3.61 -9.22 -9.06
C LEU A 119 3.87 -8.74 -7.63
N LEU A 120 3.90 -9.65 -6.65
CA LEU A 120 4.15 -9.29 -5.25
C LEU A 120 5.59 -8.83 -5.02
N HIS A 121 6.56 -9.37 -5.76
CA HIS A 121 7.91 -8.81 -5.74
C HIS A 121 7.97 -7.39 -6.33
N THR A 122 7.11 -7.11 -7.30
CA THR A 122 6.94 -5.74 -7.83
C THR A 122 6.42 -4.82 -6.72
N PHE A 123 5.36 -5.20 -6.01
CA PHE A 123 4.87 -4.42 -4.86
C PHE A 123 5.89 -4.30 -3.71
N TYR A 124 6.68 -5.34 -3.44
CA TYR A 124 7.81 -5.26 -2.50
C TYR A 124 8.77 -4.13 -2.86
N LEU A 125 9.13 -3.97 -4.14
CA LEU A 125 10.05 -2.92 -4.57
C LEU A 125 9.47 -1.51 -4.30
N SER A 126 8.16 -1.31 -4.53
CA SER A 126 7.51 -0.03 -4.22
C SER A 126 7.43 0.22 -2.71
N MET A 127 7.07 -0.79 -1.93
CA MET A 127 7.00 -0.69 -0.46
C MET A 127 8.38 -0.45 0.17
N SER A 128 9.41 -1.11 -0.33
CA SER A 128 10.80 -0.91 0.11
C SER A 128 11.36 0.45 -0.33
N ALA A 129 10.91 1.00 -1.46
CA ALA A 129 11.22 2.37 -1.84
C ALA A 129 10.54 3.37 -0.90
N LEU A 130 9.29 3.11 -0.51
CA LEU A 130 8.52 3.93 0.40
C LEU A 130 9.18 4.04 1.78
N ILE A 131 9.48 2.90 2.44
CA ILE A 131 10.14 2.89 3.75
C ILE A 131 11.52 3.57 3.70
N CYS A 132 12.32 3.25 2.69
CA CYS A 132 13.64 3.89 2.52
C CYS A 132 13.55 5.39 2.24
N GLY A 133 12.45 5.85 1.64
CA GLY A 133 12.17 7.27 1.44
C GLY A 133 11.83 7.99 2.74
N MET A 134 11.23 7.30 3.72
CA MET A 134 10.97 7.88 5.04
C MET A 134 12.27 8.13 5.83
N GLU A 135 13.23 7.21 5.73
CA GLU A 135 14.49 7.26 6.50
C GLU A 135 15.61 8.03 5.80
N THR A 136 15.42 8.47 4.55
CA THR A 136 16.53 9.02 3.77
C THR A 136 16.80 10.49 4.10
N HIS A 137 18.03 10.76 4.55
CA HIS A 137 18.53 12.12 4.78
C HIS A 137 19.74 12.48 3.89
N ASN A 138 20.05 11.63 2.90
CA ASN A 138 21.22 11.81 2.04
C ASN A 138 20.98 11.30 0.61
N ILE A 139 21.86 11.74 -0.30
CA ILE A 139 21.77 11.40 -1.72
C ILE A 139 21.85 9.89 -1.99
N TYR A 140 22.60 9.13 -1.19
CA TYR A 140 22.74 7.69 -1.36
C TYR A 140 21.42 6.95 -1.10
N GLY A 141 20.65 7.36 -0.09
CA GLY A 141 19.32 6.81 0.15
C GLY A 141 18.34 7.17 -0.97
N LEU A 142 18.39 8.41 -1.48
CA LEU A 142 17.60 8.82 -2.65
C LEU A 142 17.92 7.99 -3.90
N ILE A 143 19.20 7.66 -4.15
CA ILE A 143 19.61 6.78 -5.25
C ILE A 143 19.01 5.37 -5.07
N LYS A 144 19.01 4.83 -3.84
CA LYS A 144 18.40 3.52 -3.56
C LYS A 144 16.89 3.53 -3.81
N VAL A 145 16.19 4.57 -3.35
CA VAL A 145 14.75 4.78 -3.62
C VAL A 145 14.50 4.82 -5.11
N ALA A 146 15.23 5.66 -5.85
CA ALA A 146 15.12 5.77 -7.30
C ALA A 146 15.32 4.42 -7.97
N TYR A 147 16.42 3.71 -7.68
CA TYR A 147 16.71 2.40 -8.25
C TYR A 147 15.57 1.37 -8.03
N ARG A 148 15.00 1.33 -6.82
CA ARG A 148 13.86 0.46 -6.51
C ARG A 148 12.61 0.83 -7.31
N LEU A 149 12.29 2.12 -7.43
CA LEU A 149 11.18 2.60 -8.25
C LEU A 149 11.39 2.29 -9.74
N GLN A 150 12.61 2.42 -10.26
CA GLN A 150 12.91 2.05 -11.65
C GLN A 150 12.65 0.55 -11.90
N LYS A 151 13.09 -0.32 -10.97
CA LYS A 151 12.79 -1.76 -11.02
C LYS A 151 11.30 -2.04 -10.93
N PHE A 152 10.58 -1.38 -10.02
CA PHE A 152 9.13 -1.47 -9.90
C PHE A 152 8.45 -1.18 -11.25
N ILE A 153 8.79 -0.04 -11.88
CA ILE A 153 8.24 0.38 -13.16
C ILE A 153 8.53 -0.64 -14.27
N LYS A 154 9.77 -1.17 -14.32
CA LYS A 154 10.17 -2.18 -15.30
C LYS A 154 9.40 -3.49 -15.11
N ASN A 155 9.35 -4.00 -13.88
CA ASN A 155 8.68 -5.26 -13.57
C ASN A 155 7.18 -5.18 -13.84
N PHE A 156 6.56 -4.08 -13.41
CA PHE A 156 5.17 -3.78 -13.69
C PHE A 156 4.83 -3.84 -15.18
N LYS A 157 5.65 -3.23 -16.06
CA LYS A 157 5.44 -3.32 -17.52
C LYS A 157 5.40 -4.79 -17.98
N GLY A 158 6.24 -5.65 -17.44
CA GLY A 158 6.20 -7.10 -17.70
C GLY A 158 4.89 -7.75 -17.24
N CYS A 159 4.44 -7.47 -16.01
CA CYS A 159 3.17 -7.99 -15.48
C CYS A 159 1.97 -7.58 -16.34
N ARG A 160 1.95 -6.34 -16.86
CA ARG A 160 0.91 -5.90 -17.81
C ARG A 160 0.90 -6.69 -19.11
N VAL A 161 2.09 -6.96 -19.66
CA VAL A 161 2.18 -7.73 -20.90
C VAL A 161 1.68 -9.16 -20.68
N ILE A 162 2.02 -9.75 -19.54
CA ILE A 162 1.54 -11.09 -19.14
C ILE A 162 0.02 -11.08 -19.03
N LEU A 163 -0.57 -10.14 -18.28
CA LEU A 163 -2.03 -10.01 -18.15
C LEU A 163 -2.72 -9.93 -19.52
N LYS A 164 -2.16 -9.17 -20.47
CA LYS A 164 -2.74 -9.01 -21.82
C LYS A 164 -2.58 -10.22 -22.73
N LYS A 165 -1.51 -11.01 -22.56
CA LYS A 165 -1.11 -12.05 -23.52
C LYS A 165 -1.35 -13.48 -23.02
N ARG A 166 -1.45 -13.70 -21.71
CA ARG A 166 -1.78 -15.00 -21.13
C ARG A 166 -3.26 -15.29 -21.34
N LYS A 167 -3.58 -16.53 -21.75
CA LYS A 167 -4.95 -16.95 -22.07
C LYS A 167 -5.51 -17.95 -21.07
N GLN A 168 -4.65 -18.70 -20.38
CA GLN A 168 -5.04 -19.74 -19.45
C GLN A 168 -4.58 -19.37 -18.03
N TRP A 169 -5.49 -19.49 -17.09
CA TRP A 169 -5.26 -19.30 -15.65
C TRP A 169 -5.73 -20.58 -14.94
N GLU A 170 -5.09 -20.94 -13.84
CA GLU A 170 -5.43 -22.14 -13.07
C GLU A 170 -6.83 -22.01 -12.45
N ASN A 171 -7.19 -20.79 -12.03
CA ASN A 171 -8.52 -20.43 -11.56
C ASN A 171 -8.83 -18.94 -11.76
N GLU A 172 -10.11 -18.60 -11.74
CA GLU A 172 -10.60 -17.25 -11.98
C GLU A 172 -10.25 -16.28 -10.84
N THR A 173 -10.24 -16.77 -9.59
CA THR A 173 -9.84 -16.00 -8.40
C THR A 173 -8.42 -15.44 -8.55
N SER A 174 -7.48 -16.27 -9.00
CA SER A 174 -6.10 -15.89 -9.27
C SER A 174 -6.03 -14.86 -10.41
N ARG A 175 -6.70 -15.12 -11.54
CA ARG A 175 -6.74 -14.20 -12.68
C ARG A 175 -7.21 -12.80 -12.26
N GLN A 176 -8.36 -12.72 -11.59
CA GLN A 176 -8.99 -11.46 -11.20
C GLN A 176 -8.14 -10.71 -10.17
N ASN A 177 -7.60 -11.41 -9.17
CA ASN A 177 -6.74 -10.78 -8.17
C ASN A 177 -5.39 -10.32 -8.78
N PHE A 178 -4.85 -11.05 -9.76
CA PHE A 178 -3.68 -10.61 -10.52
C PHE A 178 -3.99 -9.37 -11.36
N GLU A 179 -5.12 -9.37 -12.07
CA GLU A 179 -5.60 -8.23 -12.85
C GLU A 179 -5.76 -6.99 -11.96
N ALA A 180 -6.44 -7.12 -10.82
CA ALA A 180 -6.61 -6.05 -9.84
C ALA A 180 -5.26 -5.50 -9.37
N GLY A 181 -4.30 -6.36 -9.06
CA GLY A 181 -2.97 -5.93 -8.65
C GLY A 181 -2.17 -5.23 -9.76
N VAL A 182 -2.27 -5.68 -11.00
CA VAL A 182 -1.62 -5.00 -12.14
C VAL A 182 -2.23 -3.62 -12.37
N ARG A 183 -3.56 -3.50 -12.35
CA ARG A 183 -4.25 -2.20 -12.49
C ARG A 183 -3.93 -1.27 -11.33
N PHE A 184 -3.96 -1.78 -10.10
CA PHE A 184 -3.57 -1.03 -8.91
C PHE A 184 -2.14 -0.49 -9.03
N ALA A 185 -1.17 -1.33 -9.40
CA ALA A 185 0.21 -0.90 -9.62
C ALA A 185 0.33 0.17 -10.73
N ASN A 186 -0.50 0.10 -11.79
CA ASN A 186 -0.55 1.14 -12.82
C ASN A 186 -1.09 2.46 -12.27
N GLY A 187 -2.14 2.38 -11.45
CA GLY A 187 -2.71 3.51 -10.71
C GLY A 187 -1.63 4.21 -9.87
N LEU A 188 -1.00 3.45 -8.96
CA LEU A 188 0.09 3.93 -8.11
C LEU A 188 1.18 4.64 -8.91
N LYS A 189 1.67 4.01 -9.99
CA LYS A 189 2.76 4.55 -10.82
C LYS A 189 2.39 5.90 -11.44
N ASN A 190 1.19 6.01 -11.99
CA ASN A 190 0.76 7.23 -12.67
C ASN A 190 0.45 8.35 -11.69
N LEU A 191 -0.21 8.02 -10.58
CA LEU A 191 -0.51 8.98 -9.51
C LEU A 191 0.79 9.47 -8.87
N ALA A 192 1.71 8.59 -8.47
CA ALA A 192 2.98 8.99 -7.89
C ALA A 192 3.80 9.92 -8.80
N ILE A 193 3.90 9.61 -10.10
CA ILE A 193 4.61 10.48 -11.05
C ILE A 193 3.89 11.83 -11.22
N SER A 194 2.55 11.84 -11.24
CA SER A 194 1.77 13.07 -11.41
C SER A 194 1.96 14.08 -10.28
N GLN A 195 2.30 13.61 -9.07
CA GLN A 195 2.53 14.47 -7.91
C GLN A 195 3.95 15.08 -7.86
N ILE A 196 4.83 14.68 -8.77
CA ILE A 196 6.20 15.21 -8.79
C ILE A 196 6.17 16.66 -9.33
N PRO A 197 6.85 17.62 -8.68
CA PRO A 197 6.89 19.01 -9.13
C PRO A 197 7.35 19.14 -10.61
N PRO A 198 6.79 20.07 -11.41
CA PRO A 198 7.07 20.19 -12.84
C PRO A 198 8.56 20.31 -13.21
N LYS A 199 9.36 20.98 -12.37
CA LYS A 199 10.81 21.14 -12.58
C LYS A 199 11.54 19.79 -12.54
N ILE A 200 11.15 18.89 -11.64
CA ILE A 200 11.72 17.55 -11.49
C ILE A 200 11.15 16.61 -12.56
N LEU A 201 9.85 16.74 -12.87
CA LEU A 201 9.19 15.98 -13.93
C LEU A 201 9.87 16.10 -15.28
N ARG A 202 10.38 17.29 -15.64
CA ARG A 202 11.13 17.48 -16.91
C ARG A 202 12.33 16.53 -17.01
N ILE A 203 13.09 16.37 -15.93
CA ILE A 203 14.25 15.48 -15.86
C ILE A 203 13.82 14.01 -15.94
N ILE A 204 12.78 13.65 -15.19
CA ILE A 204 12.23 12.29 -15.13
C ILE A 204 11.62 11.87 -16.48
N ASN A 205 10.98 12.79 -17.20
CA ASN A 205 10.42 12.56 -18.54
C ASN A 205 11.52 12.28 -19.58
N ILE A 206 12.68 12.95 -19.49
CA ILE A 206 13.84 12.68 -20.37
C ILE A 206 14.31 11.23 -20.19
N LEU A 207 14.22 10.69 -18.97
CA LEU A 207 14.53 9.28 -18.67
C LEU A 207 13.40 8.31 -19.06
N GLY A 208 12.37 8.79 -19.77
CA GLY A 208 11.28 7.97 -20.31
C GLY A 208 10.17 7.61 -19.31
N TYR A 209 10.17 8.22 -18.13
CA TYR A 209 9.10 8.04 -17.14
C TYR A 209 7.97 9.02 -17.41
N LYS A 210 6.79 8.51 -17.77
CA LYS A 210 5.57 9.31 -17.97
C LYS A 210 4.47 8.83 -17.02
N GLY A 211 3.79 9.78 -16.41
CA GLY A 211 2.61 9.55 -15.56
C GLY A 211 1.54 10.58 -15.85
N GLN A 212 0.30 10.13 -15.91
CA GLN A 212 -0.87 11.00 -16.09
C GLN A 212 -1.88 10.68 -15.00
N GLU A 213 -2.30 11.70 -14.26
CA GLU A 213 -3.24 11.53 -13.14
C GLU A 213 -4.54 10.85 -13.58
N SER A 214 -5.12 11.29 -14.70
CA SER A 214 -6.36 10.70 -15.26
C SER A 214 -6.25 9.20 -15.51
N VAL A 215 -5.14 8.75 -16.12
CA VAL A 215 -4.86 7.32 -16.33
C VAL A 215 -4.67 6.59 -15.00
N GLY A 216 -4.04 7.26 -14.02
CA GLY A 216 -3.87 6.73 -12.68
C GLY A 216 -5.20 6.49 -11.97
N LEU A 217 -6.09 7.47 -12.01
CA LEU A 217 -7.43 7.41 -11.43
C LEU A 217 -8.30 6.37 -12.15
N GLU A 218 -8.27 6.30 -13.49
CA GLU A 218 -9.04 5.31 -14.25
C GLU A 218 -8.66 3.88 -13.86
N GLU A 219 -7.36 3.57 -13.81
CA GLU A 219 -6.88 2.23 -13.45
C GLU A 219 -7.16 1.90 -11.99
N LEU A 220 -7.06 2.90 -11.10
CA LEU A 220 -7.37 2.72 -9.68
C LEU A 220 -8.87 2.46 -9.47
N ASN A 221 -9.76 3.18 -10.15
CA ASN A 221 -11.20 2.96 -10.11
C ASN A 221 -11.57 1.56 -10.59
N LYS A 222 -11.04 1.13 -11.75
CA LYS A 222 -11.24 -0.23 -12.26
C LYS A 222 -10.79 -1.29 -11.27
N ALA A 223 -9.59 -1.11 -10.70
CA ALA A 223 -9.08 -2.03 -9.68
C ALA A 223 -9.95 -2.06 -8.41
N ALA A 224 -10.40 -0.90 -7.93
CA ALA A 224 -11.10 -0.78 -6.65
C ALA A 224 -12.58 -1.20 -6.69
N PHE A 225 -13.25 -0.99 -7.84
CA PHE A 225 -14.72 -1.07 -7.93
C PHE A 225 -15.25 -2.04 -8.99
N GLU A 226 -14.44 -2.43 -9.98
CA GLU A 226 -14.88 -3.36 -11.04
C GLU A 226 -14.30 -4.77 -10.87
N LEU A 227 -13.33 -4.96 -9.98
CA LEU A 227 -12.65 -6.23 -9.76
C LEU A 227 -12.78 -6.72 -8.30
N PRO A 228 -12.81 -8.04 -8.07
CA PRO A 228 -12.78 -8.62 -6.73
C PRO A 228 -11.34 -8.93 -6.28
N GLY A 229 -11.24 -9.49 -5.08
CA GLY A 229 -9.99 -9.99 -4.51
C GLY A 229 -9.27 -8.99 -3.60
N MET A 230 -8.22 -9.47 -2.94
CA MET A 230 -7.47 -8.68 -1.96
C MET A 230 -6.80 -7.44 -2.59
N ASN A 231 -6.26 -7.56 -3.80
CA ASN A 231 -5.63 -6.42 -4.48
C ASN A 231 -6.63 -5.30 -4.84
N ALA A 232 -7.89 -5.64 -5.10
CA ALA A 232 -8.95 -4.66 -5.30
C ALA A 232 -9.26 -3.89 -4.00
N ARG A 233 -9.22 -4.56 -2.85
CA ARG A 233 -9.39 -3.93 -1.54
C ARG A 233 -8.22 -2.98 -1.20
N PHE A 234 -6.98 -3.35 -1.54
CA PHE A 234 -5.84 -2.43 -1.44
C PHE A 234 -5.99 -1.22 -2.36
N ALA A 235 -6.44 -1.41 -3.60
CA ALA A 235 -6.72 -0.32 -4.52
C ALA A 235 -7.77 0.65 -3.95
N ARG A 236 -8.84 0.13 -3.36
CA ARG A 236 -9.89 0.94 -2.72
C ARG A 236 -9.40 1.72 -1.51
N THR A 237 -8.59 1.08 -0.65
CA THR A 237 -7.97 1.77 0.49
C THR A 237 -7.03 2.88 0.02
N PHE A 238 -6.21 2.60 -0.99
CA PHE A 238 -5.32 3.62 -1.58
C PHE A 238 -6.09 4.75 -2.26
N PHE A 239 -7.24 4.46 -2.89
CA PHE A 239 -8.12 5.49 -3.46
C PHE A 239 -8.56 6.50 -2.39
N ILE A 240 -9.01 6.02 -1.22
CA ILE A 240 -9.36 6.89 -0.08
C ILE A 240 -8.15 7.73 0.35
N VAL A 241 -7.00 7.09 0.58
CA VAL A 241 -5.78 7.79 1.00
C VAL A 241 -5.34 8.85 -0.02
N TYR A 242 -5.40 8.54 -1.31
CA TYR A 242 -5.01 9.47 -2.36
C TYR A 242 -5.87 10.75 -2.36
N TRP A 243 -7.18 10.61 -2.22
CA TRP A 243 -8.08 11.76 -2.18
C TRP A 243 -7.96 12.57 -0.89
N LEU A 244 -7.90 11.89 0.26
CA LEU A 244 -7.86 12.54 1.56
C LEU A 244 -6.52 13.13 1.94
N TYR A 245 -5.41 12.59 1.41
CA TYR A 245 -4.06 13.02 1.74
C TYR A 245 -3.31 13.57 0.54
N GLY A 246 -3.29 12.84 -0.58
CA GLY A 246 -2.57 13.27 -1.78
C GLY A 246 -3.10 14.56 -2.37
N LYS A 247 -4.41 14.61 -2.69
CA LYS A 247 -5.04 15.77 -3.35
C LYS A 247 -5.25 16.96 -2.42
N SER A 248 -5.66 16.70 -1.17
CA SER A 248 -5.93 17.74 -0.18
C SER A 248 -4.68 18.53 0.23
N HIS A 249 -3.56 17.88 0.51
CA HIS A 249 -2.31 18.54 0.88
C HIS A 249 -1.52 19.03 -0.35
N GLY A 250 -1.74 18.42 -1.53
CA GLY A 250 -1.08 18.79 -2.78
C GLY A 250 -1.62 20.06 -3.46
N GLY A 251 -2.70 20.67 -2.94
CA GLY A 251 -3.27 21.91 -3.47
C GLY A 251 -4.00 21.77 -4.82
N LEU A 252 -4.46 20.56 -5.19
CA LEU A 252 -4.95 20.24 -6.55
C LEU A 252 -6.49 20.22 -6.71
N GLY A 253 -7.24 20.91 -5.84
CA GLY A 253 -8.70 21.08 -5.93
C GLY A 253 -9.52 19.85 -5.52
N LEU A 254 -10.71 20.07 -4.94
CA LEU A 254 -11.47 19.04 -4.17
C LEU A 254 -12.86 18.69 -4.74
N ASN A 255 -13.29 19.22 -5.89
CA ASN A 255 -14.73 19.51 -6.04
C ASN A 255 -15.66 18.38 -6.53
N LYS A 256 -15.24 17.44 -7.40
CA LYS A 256 -16.17 16.40 -7.92
C LYS A 256 -15.94 15.01 -7.32
N ASP A 257 -14.69 14.60 -7.22
CA ASP A 257 -14.34 13.23 -6.82
C ASP A 257 -14.35 13.03 -5.29
N MET A 258 -14.46 14.10 -4.51
CA MET A 258 -14.62 14.01 -3.06
C MET A 258 -15.96 13.39 -2.65
N LYS A 259 -17.02 13.60 -3.44
CA LYS A 259 -18.31 12.92 -3.25
C LYS A 259 -18.15 11.40 -3.39
N HIS A 260 -17.42 10.97 -4.42
CA HIS A 260 -17.16 9.56 -4.62
C HIS A 260 -16.29 8.97 -3.50
N CYS A 261 -15.28 9.71 -3.03
CA CYS A 261 -14.50 9.32 -1.85
C CYS A 261 -15.38 9.14 -0.60
N GLU A 262 -16.29 10.07 -0.35
CA GLU A 262 -17.25 10.01 0.74
C GLU A 262 -18.18 8.79 0.64
N GLU A 263 -18.76 8.53 -0.52
CA GLU A 263 -19.62 7.36 -0.77
C GLU A 263 -18.89 6.05 -0.46
N VAL A 264 -17.62 5.95 -0.87
CA VAL A 264 -16.79 4.77 -0.61
C VAL A 264 -16.51 4.62 0.88
N ILE A 265 -16.12 5.69 1.57
CA ILE A 265 -15.89 5.66 3.03
C ILE A 265 -17.16 5.23 3.77
N ARG A 266 -18.31 5.82 3.42
CA ARG A 266 -19.60 5.50 4.06
C ARG A 266 -20.03 4.06 3.79
N LYS A 267 -19.80 3.55 2.59
CA LYS A 267 -20.07 2.14 2.25
C LYS A 267 -19.21 1.20 3.09
N GLU A 268 -17.91 1.46 3.18
CA GLU A 268 -17.01 0.64 4.00
C GLU A 268 -17.35 0.71 5.49
N LEU A 269 -17.78 1.87 6.01
CA LEU A 269 -18.29 1.98 7.38
C LEU A 269 -19.63 1.26 7.59
N GLY A 270 -20.47 1.14 6.56
CA GLY A 270 -21.68 0.31 6.64
C GLY A 270 -21.35 -1.18 6.84
N GLU A 271 -20.29 -1.67 6.19
CA GLU A 271 -19.79 -3.05 6.34
C GLU A 271 -18.92 -3.22 7.60
N HIS A 272 -18.18 -2.19 7.99
CA HIS A 272 -17.14 -2.21 9.02
C HIS A 272 -17.25 -0.98 9.96
N PRO A 273 -18.33 -0.87 10.76
CA PRO A 273 -18.68 0.37 11.48
C PRO A 273 -17.69 0.79 12.55
N LYS A 274 -16.86 -0.14 13.03
CA LYS A 274 -15.84 0.14 14.03
C LYS A 274 -14.49 0.49 13.42
N SER A 275 -14.28 0.31 12.11
CA SER A 275 -12.94 0.40 11.49
C SER A 275 -12.24 1.74 11.75
N ILE A 276 -11.14 1.76 12.50
CA ILE A 276 -10.36 2.95 12.82
C ILE A 276 -9.78 3.60 11.56
N VAL A 277 -9.48 2.78 10.54
CA VAL A 277 -9.01 3.27 9.24
C VAL A 277 -10.11 4.08 8.54
N TYR A 278 -11.35 3.56 8.50
CA TYR A 278 -12.45 4.26 7.83
C TYR A 278 -13.07 5.37 8.68
N LEU A 279 -13.07 5.25 10.01
CA LEU A 279 -13.47 6.30 10.93
C LEU A 279 -12.47 7.47 10.87
N GLY A 280 -11.17 7.18 10.86
CA GLY A 280 -10.12 8.19 10.66
C GLY A 280 -10.22 8.85 9.28
N ALA A 281 -10.51 8.07 8.23
CA ALA A 281 -10.78 8.61 6.90
C ALA A 281 -12.00 9.55 6.88
N LEU A 282 -13.07 9.21 7.60
CA LEU A 282 -14.24 10.07 7.73
C LEU A 282 -13.92 11.34 8.52
N ALA A 283 -13.15 11.25 9.62
CA ALA A 283 -12.70 12.43 10.36
C ALA A 283 -11.85 13.35 9.47
N LYS A 284 -10.93 12.78 8.69
CA LYS A 284 -10.13 13.51 7.71
C LYS A 284 -10.97 14.15 6.61
N LEU A 285 -12.02 13.47 6.14
CA LEU A 285 -12.96 14.03 5.17
C LEU A 285 -13.64 15.29 5.73
N GLU A 286 -14.10 15.25 6.98
CA GLU A 286 -14.70 16.41 7.64
C GLU A 286 -13.69 17.56 7.81
N GLN A 287 -12.44 17.26 8.15
CA GLN A 287 -11.36 18.26 8.17
C GLN A 287 -11.17 18.92 6.80
N VAL A 288 -11.12 18.12 5.71
CA VAL A 288 -10.94 18.59 4.33
C VAL A 288 -12.13 19.43 3.86
N LYS A 289 -13.34 19.16 4.36
CA LYS A 289 -14.54 19.99 4.12
C LYS A 289 -14.57 21.29 4.92
N GLY A 290 -13.64 21.47 5.88
CA GLY A 290 -13.62 22.60 6.80
C GLY A 290 -14.51 22.43 8.03
N ASN A 291 -15.09 21.24 8.25
CA ASN A 291 -15.90 20.91 9.41
C ASN A 291 -14.99 20.51 10.59
N LEU A 292 -14.17 21.46 11.05
CA LEU A 292 -13.06 21.20 11.97
C LEU A 292 -13.52 20.69 13.34
N ASP A 293 -14.63 21.21 13.89
CA ASP A 293 -15.18 20.73 15.17
C ASP A 293 -15.63 19.27 15.12
N THR A 294 -16.28 18.88 14.03
CA THR A 294 -16.67 17.48 13.80
C THR A 294 -15.44 16.59 13.66
N SER A 295 -14.44 17.01 12.88
CA SER A 295 -13.17 16.29 12.75
C SER A 295 -12.47 16.10 14.10
N ILE A 296 -12.41 17.14 14.94
CA ILE A 296 -11.77 17.08 16.27
C ILE A 296 -12.51 16.07 17.15
N ALA A 297 -13.83 16.22 17.30
CA ALA A 297 -14.63 15.32 18.14
C ALA A 297 -14.50 13.85 17.72
N MET A 298 -14.49 13.58 16.41
CA MET A 298 -14.29 12.24 15.88
C MET A 298 -12.89 11.69 16.20
N ASN A 299 -11.84 12.49 16.03
CA ASN A 299 -10.48 12.08 16.33
C ASN A 299 -10.26 11.87 17.84
N GLU A 300 -10.84 12.69 18.70
CA GLU A 300 -10.80 12.48 20.16
C GLU A 300 -11.51 11.18 20.58
N GLU A 301 -12.61 10.82 19.92
CA GLU A 301 -13.27 9.53 20.14
C GLU A 301 -12.37 8.36 19.72
N LEU A 302 -11.63 8.49 18.61
CA LEU A 302 -10.65 7.49 18.18
C LEU A 302 -9.53 7.26 19.20
N LEU A 303 -9.12 8.29 19.95
CA LEU A 303 -8.11 8.15 21.01
C LEU A 303 -8.60 7.35 22.23
N LYS A 304 -9.92 7.20 22.41
CA LYS A 304 -10.48 6.34 23.48
C LYS A 304 -10.37 4.86 23.17
N ASN A 305 -10.02 4.51 21.94
CA ASN A 305 -9.85 3.14 21.52
C ASN A 305 -8.59 2.52 22.16
N GLU A 306 -8.69 1.26 22.59
CA GLU A 306 -7.57 0.50 23.19
C GLU A 306 -6.40 0.24 22.22
N TYR A 307 -6.63 0.32 20.91
CA TYR A 307 -5.61 0.09 19.89
C TYR A 307 -4.76 1.35 19.64
N THR A 308 -3.65 1.43 20.34
CA THR A 308 -2.76 2.61 20.36
C THR A 308 -1.90 2.80 19.11
N ALA A 309 -1.83 1.80 18.21
CA ALA A 309 -0.98 1.84 17.01
C ALA A 309 -1.27 3.06 16.10
N PHE A 310 -2.50 3.58 16.13
CA PHE A 310 -2.92 4.74 15.35
C PHE A 310 -2.94 6.05 16.15
N HIS A 311 -2.80 6.02 17.47
CA HIS A 311 -2.98 7.22 18.31
C HIS A 311 -2.05 8.36 17.90
N LYS A 312 -0.81 8.06 17.50
CA LYS A 312 0.11 9.10 17.04
C LYS A 312 -0.33 9.72 15.71
N ALA A 313 -0.86 8.94 14.77
CA ALA A 313 -1.47 9.47 13.55
C ALA A 313 -2.71 10.32 13.86
N VAL A 314 -3.51 9.93 14.86
CA VAL A 314 -4.67 10.71 15.31
C VAL A 314 -4.23 12.02 15.99
N HIS A 315 -3.18 12.01 16.81
CA HIS A 315 -2.59 13.23 17.36
C HIS A 315 -2.09 14.18 16.25
N PHE A 316 -1.52 13.64 15.17
CA PHE A 316 -1.13 14.43 14.01
C PHE A 316 -2.35 15.12 13.36
N GLU A 317 -3.46 14.41 13.18
CA GLU A 317 -4.69 15.00 12.64
C GLU A 317 -5.30 16.06 13.56
N LEU A 318 -5.25 15.85 14.87
CA LEU A 318 -5.71 16.83 15.86
C LEU A 318 -4.84 18.09 15.84
N MET A 319 -3.51 17.93 15.79
CA MET A 319 -2.57 19.05 15.65
C MET A 319 -2.94 19.92 14.44
N PHE A 320 -3.14 19.33 13.25
CA PHE A 320 -3.53 20.10 12.06
C PHE A 320 -4.93 20.71 12.17
N SER A 321 -5.89 20.00 12.76
CA SER A 321 -7.25 20.52 12.94
C SER A 321 -7.25 21.76 13.86
N HIS A 322 -6.54 21.71 14.98
CA HIS A 322 -6.40 22.85 15.90
C HIS A 322 -5.59 24.00 15.29
N ALA A 323 -4.53 23.70 14.52
CA ALA A 323 -3.78 24.72 13.77
C ALA A 323 -4.68 25.47 12.78
N LEU A 324 -5.53 24.77 12.03
CA LEU A 324 -6.50 25.38 11.11
C LEU A 324 -7.55 26.23 11.84
N LYS A 325 -7.87 25.89 13.10
CA LYS A 325 -8.74 26.70 13.98
C LYS A 325 -8.02 27.87 14.69
N SER A 326 -6.70 27.99 14.53
CA SER A 326 -5.86 28.93 15.31
C SER A 326 -5.92 28.69 16.83
N ASP A 327 -6.21 27.46 17.26
CA ASP A 327 -6.14 27.04 18.66
C ASP A 327 -4.73 26.53 18.96
N TRP A 328 -3.84 27.48 19.26
CA TRP A 328 -2.41 27.21 19.36
C TRP A 328 -2.04 26.36 20.58
N ASP A 329 -2.75 26.52 21.70
CA ASP A 329 -2.48 25.77 22.93
C ASP A 329 -2.75 24.26 22.73
N ALA A 330 -3.90 23.92 22.15
CA ALA A 330 -4.22 22.54 21.81
C ALA A 330 -3.31 22.00 20.70
N CYS A 331 -2.97 22.83 19.70
CA CYS A 331 -2.01 22.46 18.65
C CYS A 331 -0.65 22.07 19.25
N ILE A 332 -0.10 22.88 20.17
CA ILE A 332 1.17 22.60 20.85
C ILE A 332 1.09 21.30 21.64
N LYS A 333 0.02 21.11 22.42
CA LYS A 333 -0.21 19.85 23.16
C LYS A 333 -0.11 18.62 22.25
N TYR A 334 -0.82 18.62 21.11
CA TYR A 334 -0.78 17.47 20.20
C TYR A 334 0.56 17.35 19.46
N ALA A 335 1.22 18.46 19.12
CA ALA A 335 2.55 18.44 18.54
C ALA A 335 3.58 17.79 19.48
N GLU A 336 3.51 18.07 20.79
CA GLU A 336 4.36 17.41 21.79
C GLU A 336 4.11 15.90 21.88
N LEU A 337 2.83 15.48 21.82
CA LEU A 337 2.47 14.06 21.81
C LEU A 337 2.95 13.33 20.54
N VAL A 338 2.91 14.00 19.38
CA VAL A 338 3.47 13.46 18.13
C VAL A 338 4.99 13.36 18.21
N ARG A 339 5.66 14.37 18.80
CA ARG A 339 7.12 14.39 18.97
C ARG A 339 7.61 13.32 19.93
N LYS A 340 6.85 13.02 20.99
CA LYS A 340 7.22 12.01 21.98
C LYS A 340 7.43 10.63 21.32
N GLY A 341 8.64 10.09 21.45
CA GLY A 341 9.02 8.81 20.85
C GLY A 341 9.11 8.82 19.32
N THR A 342 9.31 10.00 18.70
CA THR A 342 9.58 10.16 17.26
C THR A 342 10.98 10.74 17.08
N GLU A 343 12.01 9.89 17.07
CA GLU A 343 13.41 10.32 16.97
C GLU A 343 13.88 10.56 15.52
N HIS A 344 13.06 10.20 14.52
CA HIS A 344 13.48 10.14 13.12
C HIS A 344 12.65 10.97 12.14
N SER A 345 11.67 11.76 12.61
CA SER A 345 10.96 12.69 11.74
C SER A 345 11.64 14.06 11.74
N PRO A 346 12.20 14.53 10.61
CA PRO A 346 12.82 15.86 10.51
C PRO A 346 11.83 17.01 10.78
N THR A 347 10.53 16.73 10.75
CA THR A 347 9.46 17.69 11.05
C THR A 347 9.31 17.94 12.56
N TYR A 348 9.78 17.01 13.39
CA TYR A 348 9.56 17.03 14.85
C TYR A 348 10.86 17.04 15.68
N THR A 349 12.01 16.79 15.04
CA THR A 349 13.33 16.81 15.66
C THR A 349 14.14 17.99 15.11
N THR A 350 14.08 19.13 15.80
CA THR A 350 15.08 20.21 15.70
C THR A 350 15.90 20.26 16.96
#